data_AF-A0A1F8Q620-F1
#
_entry.id   AF-A0A1F8Q620-F1
#
_cell.length_a   1.000
_cell.length_b   1.000
_cell.length_c   1.000
_cell.angle_alpha   90.00
_cell.angle_beta   90.00
_cell.angle_gamma   90.00
#
_symmetry.space_group_name_H-M   'P 1'
#
loop_
_entity.id
_entity.type
_entity.pdbx_description
1 polymer ?
#
loop_
_entity_poly.entity_id
_entity_poly.type
_entity_poly.pdbx_seq_one_letter_code
_entity_poly.pdbx_strand_id
1 'polypeptide(L)' 'MAASLAAGSNTAAEHIELYLNVLRHVNPALTGSDLKKLGVPPGPKIKDYLKRLRDARLDGKVDSKKEEEEMVRGWVGKVT' A
#
# COMPACT_ATOMS: atom_id res chain seq x y z
N MET A 1 1.58 23.74 11.40
CA MET A 1 2.20 25.10 11.40
C MET A 1 3.59 25.14 10.75
N ALA A 2 4.54 24.27 11.11
CA ALA A 2 5.87 24.25 10.48
C ALA A 2 5.84 24.00 8.96
N ALA A 3 4.95 23.10 8.49
CA ALA A 3 4.80 22.82 7.06
C ALA A 3 4.25 24.03 6.27
N SER A 4 3.36 24.84 6.87
CA SER A 4 2.78 26.05 6.25
C SER A 4 3.82 27.14 6.03
N LEU A 5 4.74 27.31 7.00
CA LEU A 5 5.85 28.27 6.88
C LEU A 5 6.89 27.86 5.82
N ALA A 6 7.11 26.55 5.64
CA ALA A 6 8.10 26.04 4.70
C ALA A 6 7.57 25.92 3.26
N ALA A 7 6.29 25.57 3.08
CA ALA A 7 5.73 25.23 1.77
C ALA A 7 5.25 26.44 0.96
N GLY A 8 5.03 27.60 1.59
CA GLY A 8 4.53 28.82 0.94
C GLY A 8 3.11 28.71 0.39
N SER A 9 2.44 27.57 0.58
CA SER A 9 1.06 27.29 0.17
C SER A 9 0.37 26.43 1.22
N ASN A 10 -0.87 26.81 1.56
CA ASN A 10 -1.67 26.08 2.55
C ASN A 10 -1.99 24.65 2.07
N THR A 11 -2.30 24.47 0.77
CA THR A 11 -2.58 23.14 0.21
C THR A 11 -1.34 22.24 0.20
N ALA A 12 -0.17 22.79 -0.10
CA ALA A 12 1.08 22.04 -0.04
C ALA A 12 1.41 21.62 1.40
N ALA A 13 1.16 22.49 2.37
CA ALA A 13 1.33 22.19 3.79
C ALA A 13 0.38 21.08 4.26
N GLU A 14 -0.89 21.13 3.86
CA GLU A 14 -1.89 20.10 4.15
C GLU A 14 -1.47 18.74 3.58
N HIS A 15 -0.99 18.69 2.34
CA HIS A 15 -0.50 17.44 1.74
C HIS A 15 0.75 16.89 2.46
N ILE A 16 1.67 17.77 2.86
CA ILE A 16 2.85 17.36 3.64
C ILE A 16 2.43 16.80 4.99
N GLU A 17 1.53 17.47 5.71
CA GLU A 17 1.03 17.00 7.01
C GLU A 17 0.27 15.68 6.85
N LEU A 18 -0.56 15.52 5.81
CA LEU A 18 -1.25 14.27 5.50
C LEU A 18 -0.26 13.12 5.23
N TYR A 19 0.77 13.36 4.43
CA TYR A 19 1.79 12.35 4.17
C TYR A 19 2.56 11.97 5.44
N LEU A 20 3.00 12.97 6.21
CA LEU A 20 3.81 12.77 7.41
C LEU A 20 3.06 12.04 8.52
N ASN A 21 1.77 12.32 8.68
CA ASN A 21 0.99 11.75 9.79
C ASN A 21 0.23 10.48 9.41
N VAL A 22 -0.15 10.32 8.14
CA VAL A 22 -1.06 9.23 7.71
C VAL A 22 -0.41 8.37 6.64
N LEU A 23 -0.20 8.91 5.43
CA LEU A 23 0.07 8.07 4.24
C LEU A 23 1.38 7.28 4.35
N ARG A 24 2.42 7.83 4.98
CA ARG A 24 3.71 7.13 5.14
C ARG A 24 3.62 5.88 6.00
N HIS A 25 2.61 5.78 6.87
CA HIS A 25 2.41 4.67 7.79
C HIS A 25 1.49 3.58 7.23
N VAL A 26 0.83 3.84 6.09
CA VAL A 26 0.00 2.86 5.40
C VAL A 26 0.88 1.76 4.80
N ASN A 27 0.69 0.55 5.31
CA ASN A 27 1.31 -0.67 4.85
C ASN A 27 0.25 -1.77 4.65
N PRO A 28 0.46 -2.71 3.71
CA PRO A 28 -0.36 -3.91 3.63
C PRO A 28 -0.37 -4.68 4.94
N ALA A 29 -1.48 -5.33 5.24
CA ALA A 29 -1.57 -6.27 6.36
C ALA A 29 -0.90 -7.62 6.02
N LEU A 30 -0.81 -7.98 4.73
CA LEU A 30 -0.09 -9.15 4.26
C LEU A 30 1.43 -8.95 4.28
N THR A 31 2.13 -9.98 4.75
CA THR A 31 3.58 -10.07 4.69
C THR A 31 4.05 -10.82 3.45
N GLY A 32 5.34 -10.71 3.14
CA GLY A 32 5.94 -11.55 2.08
C GLY A 32 5.78 -13.05 2.33
N SER A 33 5.72 -13.48 3.59
CA SER A 33 5.45 -14.88 3.95
C SER A 33 4.01 -15.28 3.65
N ASP A 34 3.04 -14.39 3.85
CA ASP A 34 1.65 -14.64 3.50
C ASP A 34 1.48 -14.75 1.97
N LEU A 35 2.14 -13.87 1.21
CA LEU A 35 2.12 -13.93 -0.25
C LEU A 35 2.68 -15.24 -0.80
N LYS A 36 3.75 -15.78 -0.20
CA LYS A 36 4.28 -17.11 -0.55
C LYS A 36 3.23 -18.21 -0.32
N LYS A 37 2.51 -18.17 0.80
CA LYS A 37 1.43 -19.13 1.10
C LYS A 37 0.26 -19.00 0.13
N LEU A 38 0.03 -17.82 -0.43
CA LEU A 38 -0.98 -17.55 -1.46
C LEU A 38 -0.52 -17.91 -2.88
N GLY A 39 0.68 -18.49 -3.05
CA GLY A 39 1.17 -18.96 -4.35
C GLY A 39 2.00 -17.94 -5.13
N VAL A 40 2.37 -16.79 -4.55
CA VAL A 40 3.27 -15.85 -5.20
C VAL A 40 4.71 -16.41 -5.16
N PRO A 41 5.39 -16.57 -6.30
CA PRO A 41 6.73 -17.12 -6.32
C PRO A 41 7.72 -16.18 -5.60
N PRO A 42 8.71 -16.74 -4.88
CA PRO A 42 9.69 -15.94 -4.16
C PRO A 42 10.53 -15.11 -5.14
N GLY A 43 10.99 -13.93 -4.69
CA GLY A 43 11.83 -13.04 -5.48
C GLY A 43 11.15 -11.68 -5.75
N PRO A 44 11.54 -10.97 -6.83
CA PRO A 44 11.07 -9.62 -7.12
C PRO A 44 9.54 -9.47 -7.14
N LYS A 45 8.81 -10.50 -7.59
CA LYS A 45 7.34 -10.51 -7.61
C LYS A 45 6.71 -10.28 -6.24
N ILE A 46 7.32 -10.74 -5.15
CA ILE A 46 6.82 -10.46 -3.79
C ILE A 46 6.81 -8.96 -3.50
N LYS A 47 7.90 -8.26 -3.87
CA LYS A 47 8.01 -6.80 -3.68
C LYS A 47 6.97 -6.07 -4.53
N ASP A 48 6.75 -6.50 -5.76
CA ASP A 48 5.75 -5.90 -6.64
C ASP A 48 4.32 -6.07 -6.11
N TYR A 49 3.99 -7.25 -5.57
CA TYR A 49 2.69 -7.52 -4.96
C TYR A 49 2.48 -6.70 -3.69
N LEU A 50 3.47 -6.63 -2.80
CA LEU A 50 3.39 -5.79 -1.60
C LEU A 50 3.23 -4.31 -1.97
N LYS A 51 3.91 -3.83 -3.02
CA LYS A 51 3.73 -2.47 -3.53
C LYS A 51 2.30 -2.25 -4.02
N ARG A 52 1.76 -3.15 -4.85
CA ARG A 52 0.38 -3.05 -5.36
C ARG A 52 -0.66 -3.08 -4.24
N LEU A 53 -0.48 -3.89 -3.21
CA LEU A 53 -1.37 -3.91 -2.04
C LEU A 53 -1.30 -2.61 -1.25
N ARG A 54 -0.10 -2.02 -1.14
CA ARG A 54 0.07 -0.73 -0.47
C ARG A 54 -0.64 0.37 -1.25
N ASP A 55 -0.47 0.39 -2.56
CA ASP A 55 -1.14 1.34 -3.45
C ASP A 55 -2.66 1.16 -3.37
N ALA A 56 -3.16 -0.07 -3.35
CA ALA A 56 -4.59 -0.35 -3.17
C ALA A 56 -5.14 0.16 -1.82
N ARG A 57 -4.37 0.05 -0.73
CA ARG A 57 -4.75 0.66 0.56
C ARG A 57 -4.77 2.19 0.51
N LEU A 58 -3.74 2.79 -0.10
CA LEU A 58 -3.68 4.24 -0.26
C LEU A 58 -4.84 4.78 -1.10
N ASP A 59 -5.27 4.01 -2.11
CA ASP A 59 -6.44 4.30 -2.93
C ASP A 59 -7.78 3.98 -2.24
N GLY A 60 -7.77 3.40 -1.03
CA GLY A 60 -8.98 2.98 -0.31
C GLY A 60 -9.72 1.79 -0.95
N LYS A 61 -9.06 1.02 -1.83
CA LYS A 61 -9.65 -0.14 -2.51
C LYS A 61 -9.72 -1.39 -1.64
N VAL A 62 -8.87 -1.46 -0.62
CA VAL A 62 -8.86 -2.52 0.40
C VAL A 62 -8.55 -1.90 1.76
N ASP A 63 -9.22 -2.38 2.80
CA ASP A 63 -8.99 -1.95 4.18
C ASP A 63 -8.62 -3.10 5.11
N SER A 64 -8.89 -4.35 4.71
CA SER A 64 -8.72 -5.53 5.56
C SER A 64 -7.72 -6.53 4.99
N LYS A 65 -7.16 -7.36 5.88
CA LYS A 65 -6.30 -8.47 5.46
C LYS A 65 -7.02 -9.44 4.52
N LYS A 66 -8.31 -9.68 4.75
CA LYS A 66 -9.13 -10.59 3.94
C LYS A 66 -9.29 -10.07 2.50
N GLU A 67 -9.59 -8.78 2.34
CA GLU A 67 -9.69 -8.14 1.02
C GLU A 67 -8.35 -8.16 0.27
N GLU A 68 -7.23 -7.95 0.97
CA GLU A 68 -5.91 -8.13 0.38
C GLU A 68 -5.69 -9.56 -0.12
N GLU A 69 -6.09 -10.58 0.65
CA GLU A 69 -5.96 -11.98 0.23
C GLU A 69 -6.78 -12.28 -1.03
N GLU A 70 -8.03 -11.82 -1.07
CA GLU A 70 -8.91 -11.96 -2.23
C GLU A 70 -8.32 -11.27 -3.47
N MET A 71 -7.79 -10.07 -3.30
CA MET A 71 -7.09 -9.33 -4.35
C MET A 71 -5.86 -10.09 -4.88
N VAL A 72 -5.02 -10.64 -3.99
CA VAL A 72 -3.84 -11.43 -4.38
C VAL A 72 -4.25 -12.69 -5.12
N ARG A 73 -5.25 -13.45 -4.64
CA ARG A 73 -5.76 -14.64 -5.32
C ARG A 73 -6.25 -14.31 -6.74
N GLY A 74 -6.91 -13.16 -6.91
CA GLY A 74 -7.34 -12.65 -8.21
C GLY A 74 -6.19 -12.28 -9.16
N TRP A 75 -5.01 -11.93 -8.65
CA TRP A 75 -3.83 -11.70 -9.48
C TRP A 75 -3.11 -13.00 -9.86
N VAL A 76 -2.99 -13.93 -8.92
CA VAL A 76 -2.35 -15.24 -9.17
C VAL A 76 -3.12 -16.01 -10.23
N GLY A 77 -4.46 -16.00 -10.18
CA GLY A 77 -5.31 -16.67 -11.17
C GLY A 77 -5.28 -16.05 -12.59
N LYS A 78 -4.73 -14.85 -12.76
CA LYS A 78 -4.61 -14.16 -14.06
C LYS A 78 -3.23 -14.33 -14.71
N VAL A 79 -2.28 -14.97 -14.02
CA VAL A 79 -0.88 -15.13 -14.47
C VAL A 79 -0.63 -16.54 -15.05
N THR A 80 -1.68 -17.35 -15.16
CA THR A 80 -1.70 -18.62 -15.93
C THR A 80 -2.57 -18.41 -17.17
#